data_AF-A0A2W4MD75-F1
#
_entry.id   AF-A0A2W4MD75-F1
#
_cell.length_a   1.000
_cell.length_b   1.000
_cell.length_c   1.000
_cell.angle_alpha   90.00
_cell.angle_beta   90.00
_cell.angle_gamma   90.00
#
_symmetry.space_group_name_H-M   'P 1'
#
loop_
_entity.id
_entity.type
_entity.pdbx_description
1 polymer ?
#
loop_
_entity_poly.entity_id
_entity_poly.type
_entity_poly.pdbx_seq_one_letter_code
_entity_poly.pdbx_strand_id
1 'polypeptide(L)'
;MKNRTGLQMSPVQSKEMLETVEGIEGLPNPPEGTGTAMAEMRLEYINEADPLGTVPAPASAKGMVKTGAKMLTGNRPQVFMDKLAERCAFERGGTRLYDGLLTKFRARHDGGTAKPRKGNATEAISQTRLVEIRDQEMQHFQLLADCIEQMGGDPTAQTPSADTVGVQTMGLIQTISDPRTTLTQSLHAALAAELIDVAGWELLAELADGMGQKEMAKRFREALQHENEHLRSIRSWYESSVLQESGSAARAKA
;
A
#
# COMPACT_ATOMS: atom_id res chain seq x y z
N MET A 1 19.68 5.26 20.43
CA MET A 1 20.31 6.13 19.41
C MET A 1 19.66 7.50 19.53
N LYS A 2 20.41 8.61 19.49
CA LYS A 2 19.86 9.97 19.54
C LYS A 2 19.79 10.52 18.11
N ASN A 3 18.66 11.11 17.72
CA ASN A 3 18.58 11.82 16.44
C ASN A 3 19.47 13.08 16.52
N ARG A 4 20.31 13.29 15.50
CA ARG A 4 21.20 14.45 15.39
C ARG A 4 20.86 15.34 14.18
N THR A 5 19.76 15.07 13.48
CA THR A 5 19.32 15.85 12.33
C THR A 5 18.61 17.14 12.77
N GLY A 6 18.71 18.18 11.93
CA GLY A 6 18.18 19.53 12.19
C GLY A 6 19.25 20.50 12.70
N LEU A 7 19.30 21.72 12.13
CA LEU A 7 20.29 22.75 12.49
C LEU A 7 20.32 23.05 14.01
N GLN A 8 19.15 23.04 14.64
CA GLN A 8 19.00 23.27 16.08
C GLN A 8 19.73 22.24 16.95
N MET A 9 20.01 21.03 16.43
CA MET A 9 20.71 19.99 17.17
C MET A 9 22.23 20.24 17.28
N SER A 10 22.76 21.22 16.54
CA SER A 10 24.17 21.63 16.63
C SER A 10 24.35 23.12 16.32
N PRO A 11 24.09 24.02 17.29
CA PRO A 11 24.17 25.47 17.09
C PRO A 11 25.56 25.95 16.67
N VAL A 12 26.62 25.33 17.18
CA VAL A 12 28.02 25.67 16.85
C VAL A 12 28.30 25.36 15.39
N GLN A 13 28.04 24.12 14.95
CA GLN A 13 28.28 23.71 13.56
C GLN A 13 27.35 24.43 12.58
N SER A 14 26.13 24.77 13.01
CA SER A 14 25.21 25.57 12.21
C SER A 14 25.71 27.00 12.03
N LYS A 15 26.28 27.60 13.08
CA LYS A 15 26.90 28.93 13.01
C LYS A 15 28.14 28.92 12.11
N GLU A 16 29.03 27.95 12.27
CA GLU A 16 30.21 27.78 11.40
C GLU A 16 29.82 27.62 9.92
N MET A 17 28.75 26.85 9.64
CA MET A 17 28.22 26.68 8.28
C MET A 17 27.71 28.01 7.69
N LEU A 18 26.93 28.77 8.47
CA LEU A 18 26.40 30.06 8.03
C LEU A 18 27.52 31.10 7.83
N GLU A 19 28.48 31.18 8.76
CA GLU A 19 29.66 32.05 8.65
C GLU A 19 30.54 31.68 7.45
N THR A 20 30.67 30.39 7.14
CA THR A 20 31.36 29.92 5.93
C THR A 20 30.65 30.37 4.66
N VAL A 21 29.32 30.33 4.62
CA VAL A 21 28.54 30.79 3.47
C VAL A 21 28.61 32.32 3.32
N GLU A 22 28.57 33.07 4.41
CA GLU A 22 28.69 34.53 4.41
C GLU A 22 30.10 35.00 4.03
N GLY A 23 31.14 34.23 4.36
CA GLY A 23 32.55 34.58 4.17
C GLY A 23 33.15 34.28 2.79
N ILE A 24 32.42 33.63 1.88
CA ILE A 24 32.92 33.34 0.53
C ILE A 24 32.37 34.35 -0.47
N GLU A 25 33.19 35.33 -0.84
CA GLU A 25 32.91 36.22 -1.97
C GLU A 25 32.92 35.43 -3.29
N GLY A 26 31.93 35.67 -4.15
CA GLY A 26 31.83 35.02 -5.45
C GLY A 26 31.31 33.58 -5.41
N LEU A 27 30.77 33.11 -4.28
CA LEU A 27 29.87 31.94 -4.32
C LEU A 27 28.79 32.23 -5.37
N PRO A 28 28.61 31.35 -6.37
CA PRO A 28 27.42 31.45 -7.19
C PRO A 28 26.24 31.41 -6.23
N ASN A 29 25.30 32.35 -6.39
CA ASN A 29 23.99 32.18 -5.76
C ASN A 29 23.57 30.73 -5.99
N PRO A 30 23.13 29.99 -4.96
CA PRO A 30 22.60 28.65 -5.18
C PRO A 30 21.64 28.79 -6.36
N PRO A 31 21.87 28.05 -7.47
CA PRO A 31 21.10 28.25 -8.69
C PRO A 31 19.64 28.33 -8.28
N GLU A 32 18.91 29.37 -8.73
CA GLU A 32 17.51 29.58 -8.36
C GLU A 32 16.75 28.31 -8.68
N GLY A 33 16.64 27.45 -7.67
CA GLY A 33 16.26 26.07 -7.82
C GLY A 33 14.75 26.02 -7.80
N THR A 34 14.11 26.70 -8.75
CA THR A 34 12.64 26.71 -8.92
C THR A 34 12.10 25.30 -9.19
N GLY A 35 12.98 24.32 -9.42
CA GLY A 35 12.64 22.97 -9.84
C GLY A 35 12.33 22.88 -11.33
N THR A 36 12.36 24.00 -12.08
CA THR A 36 11.98 24.07 -13.49
C THR A 36 12.83 23.14 -14.36
N ALA A 37 14.17 23.17 -14.22
CA ALA A 37 15.03 22.27 -14.99
C ALA A 37 14.78 20.77 -14.70
N MET A 38 14.45 20.42 -13.45
CA MET A 38 14.06 19.04 -13.10
C MET A 38 12.68 18.68 -13.66
N ALA A 39 11.76 19.64 -13.74
CA ALA A 39 10.45 19.45 -14.33
C ALA A 39 10.54 19.28 -15.86
N GLU A 40 11.37 20.07 -16.54
CA GLU A 40 11.64 19.97 -17.98
C GLU A 40 12.28 18.62 -18.32
N MET A 41 13.29 18.19 -17.55
CA MET A 41 13.88 16.87 -17.69
C MET A 41 12.83 15.76 -17.52
N ARG A 42 11.98 15.83 -16.48
CA ARG A 42 10.90 14.84 -16.29
C ARG A 42 9.91 14.85 -17.44
N LEU A 43 9.60 16.01 -18.00
CA LEU A 43 8.68 16.14 -19.13
C LEU A 43 9.24 15.43 -20.37
N GLU A 44 10.53 15.59 -20.66
CA GLU A 44 11.21 14.86 -21.74
C GLU A 44 11.09 13.35 -21.53
N TYR A 45 11.47 12.85 -20.35
CA TYR A 45 11.32 11.43 -20.02
C TYR A 45 9.88 10.92 -20.10
N ILE A 46 8.88 11.71 -19.69
CA ILE A 46 7.47 11.33 -19.76
C ILE A 46 7.00 11.22 -21.22
N ASN A 47 7.43 12.15 -22.08
CA ASN A 47 7.02 12.17 -23.49
C ASN A 47 7.70 11.05 -24.30
N GLU A 48 8.90 10.64 -23.92
CA GLU A 48 9.66 9.57 -24.59
C GLU A 48 9.38 8.18 -24.03
N ALA A 49 8.74 8.07 -22.85
CA ALA A 49 8.52 6.80 -22.19
C ALA A 49 7.53 5.92 -22.97
N ASP A 50 7.91 4.66 -23.16
CA ASP A 50 6.99 3.61 -23.56
C ASP A 50 5.93 3.37 -22.46
N PRO A 51 4.73 2.86 -22.81
CA PRO A 51 3.77 2.41 -21.82
C PRO A 51 4.38 1.32 -20.93
N LEU A 52 4.01 1.33 -19.64
CA LEU A 52 4.54 0.39 -18.64
C LEU A 52 4.34 -1.09 -19.01
N GLY A 53 3.35 -1.40 -19.84
CA GLY A 53 3.18 -2.73 -20.43
C GLY A 53 1.88 -2.86 -21.22
N THR A 54 1.42 -4.10 -21.39
CA THR A 54 0.14 -4.42 -22.04
C THR A 54 -0.60 -5.54 -21.32
N VAL A 55 -1.92 -5.60 -21.46
CA VAL A 55 -2.72 -6.74 -21.00
C VAL A 55 -2.60 -7.87 -22.02
N PRO A 56 -2.16 -9.09 -21.62
CA PRO A 56 -2.07 -10.22 -22.54
C PRO A 56 -3.41 -10.60 -23.15
N ALA A 57 -3.39 -11.09 -24.38
CA ALA A 57 -4.58 -11.67 -24.99
C ALA A 57 -5.00 -12.94 -24.22
N PRO A 58 -6.31 -13.28 -24.17
CA PRO A 58 -6.77 -14.52 -23.54
C PRO A 58 -6.09 -15.74 -24.17
N ALA A 59 -5.54 -16.63 -23.35
CA ALA A 59 -4.80 -17.81 -23.83
C ALA A 59 -5.71 -18.88 -24.46
N SER A 60 -7.03 -18.81 -24.25
CA SER A 60 -8.00 -19.79 -24.74
C SER A 60 -8.85 -19.27 -25.90
N ALA A 61 -9.17 -20.13 -26.86
CA ALA A 61 -10.08 -19.82 -27.97
C ALA A 61 -11.46 -19.33 -27.50
N LYS A 62 -11.98 -19.91 -26.41
CA LYS A 62 -13.22 -19.47 -25.77
C LYS A 62 -13.10 -18.06 -25.18
N GLY A 63 -11.95 -17.73 -24.58
CA GLY A 63 -11.65 -16.40 -24.04
C GLY A 63 -11.56 -15.33 -25.13
N MET A 64 -10.95 -15.65 -26.28
CA MET A 64 -10.87 -14.74 -27.43
C MET A 64 -12.26 -14.38 -27.98
N VAL A 65 -13.14 -15.37 -28.18
CA VAL A 65 -14.52 -15.13 -28.67
C VAL A 65 -15.33 -14.26 -27.71
N LYS A 66 -15.27 -14.57 -26.39
CA LYS A 66 -16.00 -13.81 -25.36
C LYS A 66 -15.53 -12.36 -25.28
N THR A 67 -14.21 -12.14 -25.40
CA THR A 67 -13.60 -10.81 -25.38
C THR A 67 -14.00 -10.01 -26.62
N GLY A 68 -13.91 -10.62 -27.81
CA GLY A 68 -14.32 -9.98 -29.06
C GLY A 68 -15.79 -9.57 -29.06
N ALA A 69 -16.69 -10.44 -28.58
CA ALA A 69 -18.12 -10.13 -28.48
C ALA A 69 -18.40 -8.92 -27.56
N LYS A 70 -17.71 -8.80 -26.42
CA LYS A 70 -17.85 -7.64 -25.52
C LYS A 70 -17.31 -6.34 -26.13
N MET A 71 -16.25 -6.41 -26.93
CA MET A 71 -15.74 -5.22 -27.64
C MET A 71 -16.72 -4.70 -28.68
N LEU A 72 -17.46 -5.59 -29.35
CA LEU A 72 -18.50 -5.20 -30.31
C LEU A 72 -19.67 -4.44 -29.66
N THR A 73 -19.89 -4.61 -28.34
CA THR A 73 -20.89 -3.84 -27.58
C THR A 73 -20.31 -2.55 -26.98
N GLY A 74 -19.10 -2.13 -27.39
CA GLY A 74 -18.42 -0.92 -26.90
C GLY A 74 -17.72 -1.07 -25.55
N ASN A 75 -17.75 -2.26 -24.93
CA ASN A 75 -17.05 -2.50 -23.67
C ASN A 75 -15.55 -2.72 -23.89
N ARG A 76 -14.73 -2.30 -22.92
CA ARG A 76 -13.27 -2.53 -22.92
C ARG A 76 -12.88 -3.59 -21.88
N PRO A 77 -13.07 -4.89 -22.17
CA PRO A 77 -12.79 -5.98 -21.23
C PRO A 77 -11.33 -6.02 -20.76
N GLN A 78 -10.40 -5.46 -21.53
CA GLN A 78 -8.99 -5.34 -21.14
C GLN A 78 -8.81 -4.46 -19.90
N VAL A 79 -9.59 -3.39 -19.75
CA VAL A 79 -9.50 -2.48 -18.59
C VAL A 79 -9.92 -3.21 -17.32
N PHE A 80 -11.01 -3.99 -17.38
CA PHE A 80 -11.43 -4.78 -16.24
C PHE A 80 -10.45 -5.90 -15.91
N MET A 81 -9.87 -6.56 -16.92
CA MET A 81 -8.82 -7.55 -16.70
C MET A 81 -7.58 -6.92 -16.04
N ASP A 82 -7.15 -5.74 -16.48
CA ASP A 82 -6.04 -4.98 -15.88
C ASP A 82 -6.32 -4.67 -14.41
N LYS A 83 -7.55 -4.26 -14.07
CA LYS A 83 -7.94 -3.99 -12.66
C LYS A 83 -8.12 -5.23 -11.80
N LEU A 84 -8.55 -6.36 -12.38
CA LEU A 84 -8.53 -7.65 -11.68
C LEU A 84 -7.08 -8.07 -11.34
N ALA A 85 -6.17 -7.94 -12.31
CA ALA A 85 -4.76 -8.26 -12.12
C ALA A 85 -4.08 -7.30 -11.13
N GLU A 86 -4.42 -6.00 -11.18
CA GLU A 86 -4.01 -5.02 -10.17
C GLU A 86 -4.40 -5.51 -8.78
N ARG A 87 -5.67 -5.85 -8.57
CA ARG A 87 -6.09 -6.24 -7.23
C ARG A 87 -5.49 -7.55 -6.80
N CYS A 88 -5.40 -8.53 -7.69
CA CYS A 88 -4.74 -9.80 -7.41
C CYS A 88 -3.29 -9.60 -6.96
N ALA A 89 -2.55 -8.69 -7.61
CA ALA A 89 -1.18 -8.35 -7.20
C ALA A 89 -1.12 -7.67 -5.82
N PHE A 90 -2.09 -6.81 -5.50
CA PHE A 90 -2.19 -6.12 -4.22
C PHE A 90 -2.48 -7.08 -3.06
N GLU A 91 -3.49 -7.93 -3.15
CA GLU A 91 -3.87 -8.91 -2.11
C GLU A 91 -2.74 -9.90 -1.77
N ARG A 92 -1.98 -10.30 -2.81
CA ARG A 92 -0.75 -11.08 -2.65
C ARG A 92 0.31 -10.33 -1.83
N GLY A 93 0.36 -9.00 -1.97
CA GLY A 93 1.17 -8.11 -1.14
C GLY A 93 0.61 -7.95 0.27
N GLY A 94 -0.71 -7.80 0.41
CA GLY A 94 -1.45 -7.68 1.67
C GLY A 94 -1.23 -8.88 2.60
N THR A 95 -1.29 -10.10 2.06
CA THR A 95 -0.93 -11.32 2.81
C THR A 95 0.46 -11.22 3.44
N ARG A 96 1.48 -10.81 2.67
CA ARG A 96 2.87 -10.67 3.15
C ARG A 96 3.02 -9.53 4.15
N LEU A 97 2.27 -8.46 3.93
CA LEU A 97 2.21 -7.30 4.82
C LEU A 97 1.74 -7.75 6.21
N TYR A 98 0.67 -8.54 6.27
CA TYR A 98 0.13 -9.08 7.52
C TYR A 98 1.02 -10.14 8.17
N ASP A 99 1.69 -11.00 7.39
CA ASP A 99 2.72 -11.90 7.92
C ASP A 99 3.84 -11.13 8.65
N GLY A 100 4.27 -10.00 8.08
CA GLY A 100 5.25 -9.09 8.70
C GLY A 100 4.73 -8.40 9.96
N LEU A 101 3.48 -7.93 9.93
CA LEU A 101 2.83 -7.30 11.09
C LEU A 101 2.67 -8.28 12.26
N LEU A 102 2.21 -9.52 11.98
CA LEU A 102 2.13 -10.62 12.94
C LEU A 102 3.49 -10.95 13.54
N THR A 103 4.55 -10.98 12.71
CA THR A 103 5.92 -11.23 13.18
C THR A 103 6.37 -10.16 14.17
N LYS A 104 6.12 -8.88 13.89
CA LYS A 104 6.41 -7.79 14.83
C LYS A 104 5.59 -7.86 16.10
N PHE A 105 4.31 -8.17 15.98
CA PHE A 105 3.42 -8.34 17.12
C PHE A 105 3.97 -9.41 18.07
N ARG A 106 4.26 -10.61 17.55
CA ARG A 106 4.82 -11.73 18.33
C ARG A 106 6.16 -11.38 18.98
N ALA A 107 7.06 -10.71 18.24
CA ALA A 107 8.35 -10.28 18.79
C ALA A 107 8.21 -9.32 19.99
N ARG A 108 7.07 -8.65 20.16
CA ARG A 108 6.77 -7.77 21.30
C ARG A 108 5.99 -8.47 22.42
N HIS A 109 5.19 -9.48 22.12
CA HIS A 109 4.31 -10.17 23.07
C HIS A 109 4.90 -11.47 23.65
N ASP A 110 5.54 -12.30 22.82
CA ASP A 110 5.93 -13.67 23.19
C ASP A 110 7.29 -13.74 23.90
N GLY A 111 7.69 -12.68 24.62
CA GLY A 111 8.93 -12.68 25.39
C GLY A 111 10.20 -12.67 24.54
N GLY A 112 10.16 -12.09 23.33
CA GLY A 112 11.37 -11.79 22.56
C GLY A 112 12.37 -11.03 23.44
N THR A 113 13.67 -11.35 23.34
CA THR A 113 14.78 -10.75 24.12
C THR A 113 14.90 -9.22 23.99
N ALA A 114 14.05 -8.59 23.17
CA ALA A 114 13.92 -7.16 23.05
C ALA A 114 13.29 -6.57 24.32
N LYS A 115 14.08 -5.79 25.07
CA LYS A 115 13.57 -5.00 26.21
C LYS A 115 12.25 -4.30 25.83
N PRO A 116 11.19 -4.41 26.64
CA PRO A 116 9.96 -3.66 26.41
C PRO A 116 10.33 -2.17 26.31
N ARG A 117 10.07 -1.56 25.15
CA ARG A 117 10.17 -0.10 25.02
C ARG A 117 8.97 0.47 25.78
N LYS A 118 9.20 1.41 26.71
CA LYS A 118 8.13 2.10 27.45
C LYS A 118 7.12 2.70 26.44
N GLY A 119 5.83 2.44 26.64
CA GLY A 119 4.73 2.90 25.77
C GLY A 119 4.04 1.78 24.96
N ASN A 120 4.04 0.53 25.43
CA ASN A 120 3.49 -0.59 24.68
C ASN A 120 1.95 -0.64 24.74
N ALA A 121 1.32 -0.10 23.69
CA ALA A 121 -0.11 -0.15 23.39
C ALA A 121 -0.61 -1.55 22.95
N THR A 122 -0.06 -2.58 23.58
CA THR A 122 -0.15 -3.96 23.12
C THR A 122 -1.39 -4.71 23.61
N GLU A 123 -2.05 -4.24 24.67
CA GLU A 123 -3.18 -4.98 25.27
C GLU A 123 -4.46 -4.96 24.42
N ALA A 124 -4.62 -4.00 23.50
CA ALA A 124 -5.83 -3.85 22.67
C ALA A 124 -5.75 -4.56 21.30
N ILE A 125 -4.55 -4.95 20.85
CA ILE A 125 -4.36 -5.57 19.54
C ILE A 125 -4.54 -7.09 19.70
N SER A 126 -5.49 -7.65 18.96
CA SER A 126 -5.79 -9.08 19.01
C SER A 126 -4.96 -9.86 17.99
N GLN A 127 -4.12 -10.78 18.46
CA GLN A 127 -3.40 -11.72 17.58
C GLN A 127 -4.36 -12.55 16.73
N THR A 128 -5.46 -13.01 17.33
CA THR A 128 -6.49 -13.77 16.62
C THR A 128 -7.05 -12.95 15.46
N ARG A 129 -7.37 -11.67 15.69
CA ARG A 129 -7.89 -10.80 14.63
C ARG A 129 -6.85 -10.54 13.54
N LEU A 130 -5.57 -10.37 13.89
CA LEU A 130 -4.50 -10.23 12.89
C LEU A 130 -4.35 -11.48 12.01
N VAL A 131 -4.52 -12.68 12.59
CA VAL A 131 -4.50 -13.94 11.83
C VAL A 131 -5.73 -14.05 10.93
N GLU A 132 -6.91 -13.71 11.44
CA GLU A 132 -8.14 -13.68 10.64
C GLU A 132 -8.00 -12.77 9.41
N ILE A 133 -7.53 -11.53 9.61
CA ILE A 133 -7.32 -10.59 8.50
C ILE A 133 -6.36 -11.18 7.48
N ARG A 134 -5.20 -11.68 7.92
CA ARG A 134 -4.21 -12.33 7.04
C ARG A 134 -4.80 -13.48 6.21
N ASP A 135 -5.67 -14.28 6.82
CA ASP A 135 -6.29 -15.42 6.13
C ASP A 135 -7.42 -14.97 5.18
N GLN A 136 -8.11 -13.87 5.50
CA GLN A 136 -9.08 -13.23 4.60
C GLN A 136 -8.36 -12.69 3.35
N GLU A 137 -7.24 -11.98 3.49
CA GLU A 137 -6.41 -11.48 2.38
C GLU A 137 -5.98 -12.60 1.41
N MET A 138 -5.64 -13.78 1.95
CA MET A 138 -5.33 -14.94 1.13
C MET A 138 -6.57 -15.45 0.36
N GLN A 139 -7.74 -15.44 1.00
CA GLN A 139 -9.00 -15.81 0.33
C GLN A 139 -9.38 -14.79 -0.76
N HIS A 140 -9.13 -13.51 -0.52
CA HIS A 140 -9.35 -12.42 -1.48
C HIS A 140 -8.43 -12.55 -2.69
N PHE A 141 -7.15 -12.83 -2.47
CA PHE A 141 -6.21 -13.18 -3.53
C PHE A 141 -6.71 -14.36 -4.38
N GLN A 142 -7.13 -15.46 -3.74
CA GLN A 142 -7.64 -16.64 -4.45
C GLN A 142 -8.92 -16.32 -5.24
N LEU A 143 -9.85 -15.56 -4.66
CA LEU A 143 -11.05 -15.08 -5.31
C LEU A 143 -10.72 -14.35 -6.63
N LEU A 144 -9.74 -13.45 -6.61
CA LEU A 144 -9.34 -12.70 -7.79
C LEU A 144 -8.66 -13.58 -8.83
N ALA A 145 -7.81 -14.50 -8.41
CA ALA A 145 -7.18 -15.48 -9.31
C ALA A 145 -8.25 -16.29 -10.07
N ASP A 146 -9.25 -16.82 -9.36
CA ASP A 146 -10.37 -17.55 -9.96
C ASP A 146 -11.16 -16.66 -10.94
N CYS A 147 -11.37 -15.39 -10.60
CA CYS A 147 -12.10 -14.44 -11.46
C CYS A 147 -11.33 -14.13 -12.76
N ILE A 148 -10.00 -14.01 -12.68
CA ILE A 148 -9.12 -13.81 -13.84
C ILE A 148 -9.20 -15.04 -14.76
N GLU A 149 -9.10 -16.24 -14.20
CA GLU A 149 -9.22 -17.49 -14.96
C GLU A 149 -10.60 -17.65 -15.61
N GLN A 150 -11.68 -17.31 -14.90
CA GLN A 150 -13.06 -17.31 -15.42
C GLN A 150 -13.24 -16.34 -16.59
N MET A 151 -12.47 -15.26 -16.62
CA MET A 151 -12.41 -14.29 -17.70
C MET A 151 -11.47 -14.72 -18.83
N GLY A 152 -10.74 -15.83 -18.67
CA GLY A 152 -9.82 -16.41 -19.65
C GLY A 152 -8.41 -15.82 -19.62
N GLY A 153 -8.06 -15.10 -18.54
CA GLY A 153 -6.73 -14.55 -18.30
C GLY A 153 -5.84 -15.50 -17.48
N ASP A 154 -4.59 -15.09 -17.30
CA ASP A 154 -3.61 -15.74 -16.44
C ASP A 154 -3.39 -14.86 -15.18
N PRO A 155 -3.68 -15.35 -13.96
CA PRO A 155 -3.55 -14.57 -12.74
C PRO A 155 -2.10 -14.22 -12.37
N THR A 156 -1.11 -14.81 -13.05
CA THR A 156 0.31 -14.51 -12.86
C THR A 156 0.82 -13.38 -13.77
N ALA A 157 0.02 -12.98 -14.77
CA ALA A 157 0.41 -11.95 -15.72
C ALA A 157 0.68 -10.60 -15.04
N GLN A 158 1.83 -9.99 -15.35
CA GLN A 158 2.14 -8.61 -14.97
C GLN A 158 1.54 -7.66 -16.01
N THR A 159 0.30 -7.25 -15.76
CA THR A 159 -0.38 -6.17 -16.50
C THR A 159 0.12 -4.79 -16.04
N PRO A 160 -0.11 -3.70 -16.80
CA PRO A 160 0.34 -2.36 -16.41
C PRO A 160 -0.09 -1.94 -15.01
N SER A 161 -1.35 -2.20 -14.64
CA SER A 161 -1.83 -1.84 -13.31
C SER A 161 -1.25 -2.78 -12.24
N ALA A 162 -1.08 -4.07 -12.53
CA ALA A 162 -0.42 -5.03 -11.63
C ALA A 162 1.05 -4.68 -11.34
N ASP A 163 1.78 -4.18 -12.35
CA ASP A 163 3.17 -3.71 -12.18
C ASP A 163 3.20 -2.46 -11.30
N THR A 164 2.38 -1.46 -11.65
CA THR A 164 2.27 -0.19 -10.89
C THR A 164 1.99 -0.43 -9.42
N VAL A 165 0.98 -1.25 -9.11
CA VAL A 165 0.60 -1.53 -7.72
C VAL A 165 1.65 -2.39 -6.99
N GLY A 166 2.40 -3.24 -7.72
CA GLY A 166 3.56 -3.95 -7.19
C GLY A 166 4.63 -2.99 -6.67
N VAL A 167 4.94 -1.93 -7.41
CA VAL A 167 5.87 -0.88 -6.95
C VAL A 167 5.30 -0.11 -5.76
N GLN A 168 4.02 0.26 -5.80
CA GLN A 168 3.37 1.00 -4.71
C GLN A 168 3.37 0.21 -3.39
N THR A 169 2.96 -1.06 -3.44
CA THR A 169 2.89 -1.95 -2.27
C THR A 169 4.26 -2.30 -1.69
N MET A 170 5.30 -2.29 -2.51
CA MET A 170 6.67 -2.56 -2.06
C MET A 170 7.12 -1.60 -0.94
N GLY A 171 6.75 -0.32 -0.99
CA GLY A 171 7.10 0.64 0.07
C GLY A 171 6.43 0.32 1.42
N LEU A 172 5.19 -0.19 1.39
CA LEU A 172 4.46 -0.61 2.59
C LEU A 172 5.11 -1.86 3.20
N ILE A 173 5.44 -2.84 2.37
CA ILE A 173 6.12 -4.08 2.78
C ILE A 173 7.53 -3.76 3.33
N GLN A 174 8.27 -2.86 2.69
CA GLN A 174 9.59 -2.41 3.18
C GLN A 174 9.49 -1.78 4.57
N THR A 175 8.47 -0.94 4.81
CA THR A 175 8.23 -0.30 6.10
C THR A 175 7.98 -1.33 7.21
N ILE A 176 7.15 -2.34 6.93
CA ILE A 176 6.83 -3.40 7.89
C ILE A 176 7.97 -4.41 8.01
N SER A 177 8.77 -4.62 6.97
CA SER A 177 9.91 -5.56 7.05
C SER A 177 11.13 -4.96 7.73
N ASP A 178 11.24 -3.63 7.83
CA ASP A 178 12.36 -2.98 8.52
C ASP A 178 12.34 -3.33 10.03
N PRO A 179 13.37 -4.00 10.58
CA PRO A 179 13.38 -4.40 11.99
C PRO A 179 13.38 -3.20 12.97
N ARG A 180 13.68 -2.00 12.48
CA ARG A 180 13.75 -0.77 13.29
C ARG A 180 12.37 -0.12 13.47
N THR A 181 11.41 -0.37 12.57
CA THR A 181 10.06 0.20 12.69
C THR A 181 9.29 -0.43 13.84
N THR A 182 8.53 0.39 14.56
CA THR A 182 7.69 -0.04 15.68
C THR A 182 6.41 -0.72 15.19
N LEU A 183 5.68 -1.37 16.11
CA LEU A 183 4.35 -1.91 15.82
C LEU A 183 3.40 -0.79 15.39
N THR A 184 3.40 0.37 16.08
CA THR A 184 2.63 1.56 15.72
C THR A 184 2.94 2.09 14.32
N GLN A 185 4.22 2.17 13.95
CA GLN A 185 4.63 2.57 12.60
C GLN A 185 4.19 1.54 11.54
N SER A 186 4.15 0.27 11.92
CA SER A 186 3.67 -0.82 11.05
C SER A 186 2.16 -0.78 10.88
N LEU A 187 1.41 -0.44 11.94
CA LEU A 187 -0.04 -0.20 11.87
C LEU A 187 -0.37 1.00 10.97
N HIS A 188 0.47 2.02 10.93
CA HIS A 188 0.30 3.13 9.97
C HIS A 188 0.46 2.66 8.52
N ALA A 189 1.46 1.81 8.23
CA ALA A 189 1.64 1.23 6.91
C ALA A 189 0.49 0.28 6.53
N ALA A 190 -0.01 -0.52 7.49
CA ALA A 190 -1.22 -1.31 7.29
C ALA A 190 -2.44 -0.43 7.03
N LEU A 191 -2.63 0.66 7.78
CA LEU A 191 -3.75 1.60 7.57
C LEU A 191 -3.73 2.19 6.15
N ALA A 192 -2.55 2.52 5.63
CA ALA A 192 -2.41 2.97 4.25
C ALA A 192 -2.80 1.88 3.24
N ALA A 193 -2.43 0.62 3.49
CA ALA A 193 -2.84 -0.52 2.66
C ALA A 193 -4.38 -0.67 2.67
N GLU A 194 -4.99 -0.73 3.85
CA GLU A 194 -6.44 -0.88 4.02
C GLU A 194 -7.27 0.20 3.31
N LEU A 195 -6.79 1.45 3.34
CA LEU A 195 -7.46 2.56 2.64
C LEU A 195 -7.41 2.38 1.12
N ILE A 196 -6.26 1.95 0.59
CA ILE A 196 -6.12 1.62 -0.83
C ILE A 196 -6.98 0.41 -1.17
N ASP A 197 -7.15 -0.52 -0.23
CA ASP A 197 -7.84 -1.77 -0.51
C ASP A 197 -9.35 -1.60 -0.67
N VAL A 198 -9.97 -0.94 0.31
CA VAL A 198 -11.39 -0.57 0.26
C VAL A 198 -11.72 0.14 -1.05
N ALA A 199 -10.91 1.13 -1.45
CA ALA A 199 -11.14 1.86 -2.70
C ALA A 199 -11.00 0.96 -3.95
N GLY A 200 -10.08 -0.01 -3.93
CA GLY A 200 -9.89 -0.97 -5.03
C GLY A 200 -11.08 -1.92 -5.18
N TRP A 201 -11.59 -2.45 -4.07
CA TRP A 201 -12.77 -3.33 -4.06
C TRP A 201 -14.06 -2.62 -4.48
N GLU A 202 -14.26 -1.37 -4.06
CA GLU A 202 -15.37 -0.52 -4.53
C GLU A 202 -15.36 -0.39 -6.05
N LEU A 203 -14.22 0.03 -6.63
CA LEU A 203 -14.06 0.19 -8.07
C LEU A 203 -14.28 -1.14 -8.82
N LEU A 204 -13.75 -2.25 -8.30
CA LEU A 204 -13.90 -3.57 -8.90
C LEU A 204 -15.36 -4.03 -8.96
N ALA A 205 -16.12 -3.81 -7.88
CA ALA A 205 -17.55 -4.13 -7.84
C ALA A 205 -18.34 -3.32 -8.89
N GLU A 206 -18.04 -2.03 -9.03
CA GLU A 206 -18.66 -1.16 -10.03
C GLU A 206 -18.32 -1.59 -11.47
N LEU A 207 -17.05 -1.89 -11.75
CA LEU A 207 -16.61 -2.38 -13.06
C LEU A 207 -17.27 -3.71 -13.41
N ALA A 208 -17.33 -4.65 -12.46
CA ALA A 208 -18.00 -5.94 -12.64
C ALA A 208 -19.48 -5.74 -13.00
N ASP A 209 -20.17 -4.81 -12.33
CA ASP A 209 -21.56 -4.48 -12.59
C ASP A 209 -21.79 -3.87 -13.97
N GLY A 210 -20.96 -2.91 -14.36
CA GLY A 210 -20.98 -2.27 -15.68
C GLY A 210 -20.71 -3.27 -16.81
N MET A 211 -19.97 -4.34 -16.53
CA MET A 211 -19.69 -5.42 -17.46
C MET A 211 -20.72 -6.56 -17.45
N GLY A 212 -21.79 -6.43 -16.67
CA GLY A 212 -22.86 -7.42 -16.52
C GLY A 212 -22.45 -8.68 -15.71
N GLN A 213 -21.35 -8.64 -14.97
CA GLN A 213 -20.83 -9.75 -14.18
C GLN A 213 -21.44 -9.76 -12.76
N LYS A 214 -22.75 -9.91 -12.66
CA LYS A 214 -23.50 -9.69 -11.40
C LYS A 214 -23.04 -10.57 -10.23
N GLU A 215 -22.78 -11.85 -10.48
CA GLU A 215 -22.26 -12.75 -9.44
C GLU A 215 -20.85 -12.39 -8.98
N MET A 216 -20.00 -11.92 -9.89
CA MET A 216 -18.65 -11.45 -9.56
C MET A 216 -18.72 -10.17 -8.72
N ALA A 217 -19.57 -9.22 -9.11
CA ALA A 217 -19.81 -7.99 -8.36
C ALA A 217 -20.34 -8.28 -6.94
N LYS A 218 -21.20 -9.30 -6.77
CA LYS A 218 -21.67 -9.73 -5.45
C LYS A 218 -20.52 -10.23 -4.58
N ARG A 219 -19.69 -11.15 -5.09
CA ARG A 219 -18.51 -11.66 -4.38
C ARG A 219 -17.53 -10.55 -4.01
N PHE A 220 -17.36 -9.56 -4.87
CA PHE A 220 -16.50 -8.39 -4.60
C PHE A 220 -17.06 -7.50 -3.49
N ARG A 221 -18.38 -7.38 -3.37
CA ARG A 221 -19.01 -6.68 -2.24
C ARG A 221 -18.94 -7.44 -0.92
N GLU A 222 -18.87 -8.77 -0.98
CA GLU A 222 -18.60 -9.60 0.21
C GLU A 222 -17.15 -9.39 0.67
N ALA A 223 -16.18 -9.39 -0.26
CA ALA A 223 -14.80 -9.04 0.03
C ALA A 223 -14.67 -7.63 0.61
N LEU A 224 -15.33 -6.64 0.01
CA LEU A 224 -15.36 -5.26 0.50
C LEU A 224 -15.89 -5.13 1.94
N GLN A 225 -16.80 -6.02 2.38
CA GLN A 225 -17.27 -6.01 3.76
C GLN A 225 -16.16 -6.42 4.72
N HIS A 226 -15.36 -7.43 4.36
CA HIS A 226 -14.16 -7.81 5.13
C HIS A 226 -13.19 -6.62 5.21
N GLU A 227 -12.86 -5.97 4.09
CA GLU A 227 -11.93 -4.83 4.09
C GLU A 227 -12.41 -3.64 4.92
N ASN A 228 -13.72 -3.39 4.93
CA ASN A 228 -14.27 -2.36 5.82
C ASN A 228 -14.06 -2.70 7.31
N GLU A 229 -14.10 -3.97 7.68
CA GLU A 229 -13.81 -4.41 9.05
C GLU A 229 -12.32 -4.42 9.37
N HIS A 230 -11.48 -4.79 8.41
CA HIS A 230 -10.02 -4.71 8.51
C HIS A 230 -9.61 -3.25 8.75
N LEU A 231 -10.04 -2.33 7.88
CA LEU A 231 -9.80 -0.88 8.00
C LEU A 231 -10.23 -0.33 9.36
N ARG A 232 -11.42 -0.70 9.85
CA ARG A 232 -11.90 -0.26 11.18
C ARG A 232 -10.98 -0.76 12.30
N SER A 233 -10.55 -2.01 12.22
CA SER A 233 -9.67 -2.63 13.22
C SER A 233 -8.30 -1.94 13.25
N ILE A 234 -7.65 -1.82 12.08
CA ILE A 234 -6.32 -1.22 11.94
C ILE A 234 -6.33 0.25 12.34
N ARG A 235 -7.34 1.01 11.90
CA ARG A 235 -7.49 2.43 12.28
C ARG A 235 -7.61 2.58 13.79
N SER A 236 -8.50 1.82 14.42
CA SER A 236 -8.71 1.86 15.87
C SER A 236 -7.43 1.54 16.64
N TRP A 237 -6.69 0.49 16.22
CA TRP A 237 -5.43 0.12 16.84
C TRP A 237 -4.34 1.17 16.65
N TYR A 238 -4.23 1.73 15.44
CA TYR A 238 -3.26 2.79 15.14
C TYR A 238 -3.52 4.04 15.98
N GLU A 239 -4.75 4.56 15.95
CA GLU A 239 -5.16 5.75 16.71
C GLU A 239 -4.95 5.54 18.21
N SER A 240 -5.38 4.40 18.75
CA SER A 240 -5.17 4.04 20.16
C SER A 240 -3.69 4.00 20.52
N SER A 241 -2.86 3.42 19.65
CA SER A 241 -1.41 3.33 19.87
C SER A 241 -0.75 4.70 19.91
N VAL A 242 -1.08 5.57 18.95
CA VAL A 242 -0.54 6.94 18.89
C VAL A 242 -1.02 7.79 20.07
N LEU A 243 -2.30 7.71 20.43
CA LEU A 243 -2.85 8.45 21.58
C LEU A 243 -2.20 8.02 22.89
N GLN A 244 -1.90 6.73 23.07
CA GLN A 244 -1.17 6.24 24.23
C GLN A 244 0.29 6.70 24.23
N GLU A 245 0.99 6.62 23.10
CA GLU A 245 2.37 7.12 22.97
C GLU A 245 2.48 8.62 23.26
N SER A 246 1.46 9.41 22.90
CA SER A 246 1.38 10.84 23.22
C SER A 246 1.06 11.16 24.68
N GLY A 247 0.65 10.17 25.48
CA GLY A 247 0.13 10.37 26.84
C GLY A 247 -1.29 10.95 26.92
N SER A 248 -1.99 11.12 25.79
CA SER A 248 -3.34 11.71 25.72
C SER A 248 -4.44 10.74 26.16
N ALA A 249 -4.19 9.43 26.17
CA ALA A 249 -5.16 8.40 26.56
C ALA A 249 -5.65 8.51 28.03
N ALA A 250 -4.90 9.17 28.91
CA ALA A 250 -5.25 9.33 30.32
C ALA A 250 -6.17 10.52 30.62
N ARG A 251 -6.37 11.47 29.69
CA ARG A 251 -7.13 12.71 29.94
C ARG A 251 -8.63 12.62 29.69
N ALA A 252 -9.12 11.54 29.07
CA ALA A 252 -10.56 11.36 28.78
C ALA A 252 -11.38 10.81 29.96
N LYS A 253 -10.76 10.61 31.14
CA LYS A 253 -11.41 10.09 32.36
C LYS A 253 -11.23 10.99 33.60
N ALA A 254 -10.87 12.27 33.41
CA ALA A 254 -10.74 13.25 34.49
C ALA A 254 -11.77 14.37 34.34
#